data_AF-A0A6S6YQA6-F1
#
_entry.id   AF-A0A6S6YQA6-F1
#
_cell.length_a   1.000
_cell.length_b   1.000
_cell.length_c   1.000
_cell.angle_alpha   90.00
_cell.angle_beta   90.00
_cell.angle_gamma   90.00
#
_symmetry.space_group_name_H-M   'P 1'
#
loop_
_entity.id
_entity.type
_entity.pdbx_description
1 polymer ?
#
loop_
_entity_poly.entity_id
_entity_poly.type
_entity_poly.pdbx_seq_one_letter_code
_entity_poly.pdbx_strand_id
1 'polypeptide(L)'
;MTRGRIMAIFLSMLAAPAGAAVIYDNHGLRVDVATESRNDWNTGQRQNTRQTTITFQGNKLCGPDVGKLLYPSGKETSARAFFCAGNAKALETDAVLAYFNSSSANAVLAHLQVVDGALRVNRLALSANPDRDRVNGTRFEAARVPGWTRVETAWNETVLIRHAPLKALNLGAGKLLDVDADVAYLAIPPGRDVVVVQPATQIKDAHGYLQYVPEVTKFVDAPLAFRAVRMSDGRELARLDVKDTCLALPAIEFNQPDPLYPSSSRPDVAFDDVPAWRARTLQLSQTAGRATLRLQPGVALPAKANCKPG
;
A
#
# COMPACT_ATOMS: atom_id res chain seq x y z
N MET A 1 16.46 -70.22 24.56
CA MET A 1 17.37 -69.41 23.73
C MET A 1 16.58 -68.88 22.55
N THR A 2 16.25 -67.58 22.51
CA THR A 2 15.92 -66.83 21.28
C THR A 2 15.77 -65.35 21.63
N ARG A 3 16.82 -64.56 21.33
CA ARG A 3 16.83 -63.10 21.45
C ARG A 3 16.05 -62.50 20.26
N GLY A 4 14.97 -61.78 20.54
CA GLY A 4 14.28 -60.93 19.55
C GLY A 4 15.05 -59.63 19.34
N ARG A 5 15.44 -59.36 18.08
CA ARG A 5 16.00 -58.06 17.65
C ARG A 5 14.85 -57.10 17.36
N ILE A 6 14.77 -56.02 18.11
CA ILE A 6 13.91 -54.87 17.81
C ILE A 6 14.60 -54.07 16.69
N MET A 7 13.98 -54.03 15.51
CA MET A 7 14.37 -53.12 14.44
C MET A 7 13.70 -51.76 14.71
N ALA A 8 14.50 -50.75 15.02
CA ALA A 8 14.05 -49.36 15.08
C ALA A 8 13.99 -48.81 13.65
N ILE A 9 12.79 -48.49 13.17
CA ILE A 9 12.58 -47.76 11.93
C ILE A 9 12.71 -46.27 12.27
N PHE A 10 13.83 -45.66 11.88
CA PHE A 10 13.98 -44.21 11.85
C PHE A 10 13.15 -43.66 10.68
N LEU A 11 11.98 -43.08 10.97
CA LEU A 11 11.33 -42.15 10.05
C LEU A 11 12.11 -40.83 10.08
N SER A 12 13.00 -40.66 9.12
CA SER A 12 13.52 -39.35 8.73
C SER A 12 12.38 -38.53 8.12
N MET A 13 11.80 -37.64 8.92
CA MET A 13 10.98 -36.54 8.40
C MET A 13 11.88 -35.65 7.54
N LEU A 14 11.79 -35.81 6.22
CA LEU A 14 12.23 -34.81 5.26
C LEU A 14 11.35 -33.57 5.46
N ALA A 15 11.87 -32.58 6.19
CA ALA A 15 11.30 -31.25 6.20
C ALA A 15 11.39 -30.70 4.77
N ALA A 16 10.27 -30.68 4.05
CA ALA A 16 10.19 -30.01 2.76
C ALA A 16 10.62 -28.54 2.97
N PRO A 17 11.57 -28.00 2.17
CA PRO A 17 11.82 -26.56 2.18
C PRO A 17 10.50 -25.86 1.84
N ALA A 18 10.15 -24.83 2.62
CA ALA A 18 8.92 -24.07 2.44
C ALA A 18 8.77 -23.66 0.96
N GLY A 19 7.85 -24.32 0.26
CA GLY A 19 7.74 -24.25 -1.19
C GLY A 19 7.33 -22.86 -1.64
N ALA A 20 8.00 -22.33 -2.65
CA ALA A 20 7.53 -21.14 -3.34
C ALA A 20 6.15 -21.44 -3.96
N ALA A 21 5.16 -20.59 -3.66
CA ALA A 21 3.83 -20.69 -4.22
C ALA A 21 3.76 -19.91 -5.54
N VAL A 22 3.29 -20.56 -6.60
CA VAL A 22 3.03 -19.90 -7.88
C VAL A 22 1.71 -19.15 -7.76
N ILE A 23 1.74 -17.82 -7.85
CA ILE A 23 0.52 -16.99 -7.78
C ILE A 23 0.01 -16.57 -9.16
N TYR A 24 0.85 -16.72 -10.20
CA TYR A 24 0.51 -16.43 -11.59
C TYR A 24 1.45 -17.23 -12.51
N ASP A 25 0.91 -17.88 -13.53
CA ASP A 25 1.68 -18.56 -14.58
C ASP A 25 0.87 -18.60 -15.86
N ASN A 26 1.11 -17.63 -16.75
CA ASN A 26 0.44 -17.58 -18.04
C ASN A 26 1.27 -16.82 -19.09
N HIS A 27 1.19 -17.23 -20.36
CA HIS A 27 1.88 -16.62 -21.51
C HIS A 27 3.39 -16.39 -21.30
N GLY A 28 4.04 -17.27 -20.53
CA GLY A 28 5.46 -17.18 -20.19
C GLY A 28 5.81 -16.14 -19.12
N LEU A 29 4.84 -15.38 -18.60
CA LEU A 29 4.97 -14.57 -17.39
C LEU A 29 4.59 -15.42 -16.19
N ARG A 30 5.52 -15.55 -15.23
CA ARG A 30 5.33 -16.35 -14.03
C ARG A 30 5.75 -15.59 -12.79
N VAL A 31 4.99 -15.76 -11.71
CA VAL A 31 5.23 -15.13 -10.42
C VAL A 31 5.22 -16.18 -9.32
N ASP A 32 6.37 -16.34 -8.68
CA ASP A 32 6.59 -17.23 -7.56
C ASP A 32 6.77 -16.41 -6.27
N VAL A 33 6.12 -16.82 -5.19
CA VAL A 33 6.23 -16.20 -3.85
C VAL A 33 6.75 -17.24 -2.87
N ALA A 34 7.96 -17.05 -2.39
CA ALA A 34 8.55 -17.85 -1.31
C ALA A 34 8.37 -17.15 0.03
N THR A 35 8.04 -17.91 1.07
CA THR A 35 8.11 -17.43 2.45
C THR A 35 9.24 -18.17 3.14
N GLU A 36 10.30 -17.45 3.43
CA GLU A 36 11.42 -17.94 4.22
C GLU A 36 11.21 -17.57 5.68
N SER A 37 11.79 -18.37 6.56
CA SER A 37 11.72 -18.15 7.99
C SER A 37 13.11 -18.34 8.57
N ARG A 38 13.67 -17.28 9.14
CA ARG A 38 15.01 -17.28 9.74
C ARG A 38 14.91 -16.85 11.19
N ASN A 39 15.73 -17.43 12.06
CA ASN A 39 15.89 -16.88 13.40
C ASN A 39 16.84 -15.70 13.33
N ASP A 40 16.40 -14.55 13.80
CA ASP A 40 17.26 -13.38 13.99
C ASP A 40 18.20 -13.68 15.16
N TRP A 41 19.50 -13.73 14.85
CA TRP A 41 20.54 -14.06 15.81
C TRP A 41 20.70 -13.00 16.91
N ASN A 42 20.29 -11.75 16.66
CA ASN A 42 20.36 -10.67 17.64
C ASN A 42 19.20 -10.70 18.63
N THR A 43 18.00 -11.00 18.15
CA THR A 43 16.77 -10.93 18.97
C THR A 43 16.28 -12.31 19.44
N GLY A 44 16.82 -13.39 18.87
CA GLY A 44 16.33 -14.76 19.05
C GLY A 44 14.94 -14.98 18.44
N GLN A 45 14.36 -13.97 17.79
CA GLN A 45 13.00 -14.03 17.25
C GLN A 45 12.99 -14.62 15.85
N ARG A 46 11.98 -15.44 15.57
CA ARG A 46 11.74 -15.97 14.24
C ARG A 46 11.21 -14.86 13.33
N GLN A 47 11.99 -14.47 12.33
CA GLN A 47 11.62 -13.54 11.28
C GLN A 47 11.15 -14.32 10.05
N ASN A 48 9.93 -14.04 9.61
CA ASN A 48 9.49 -14.47 8.29
C ASN A 48 9.86 -13.40 7.26
N THR A 49 10.31 -13.82 6.08
CA THR A 49 10.57 -12.95 4.94
C THR A 49 9.84 -13.48 3.73
N ARG A 50 9.09 -12.63 3.04
CA ARG A 50 8.41 -12.98 1.78
C ARG A 50 9.26 -12.48 0.61
N GLN A 51 9.66 -13.38 -0.26
CA GLN A 51 10.40 -13.08 -1.48
C GLN A 51 9.52 -13.37 -2.69
N THR A 52 9.44 -12.41 -3.61
CA THR A 52 8.72 -12.58 -4.88
C THR A 52 9.74 -12.66 -6.01
N THR A 53 9.57 -13.62 -6.90
CA THR A 53 10.33 -13.73 -8.14
C THR A 53 9.36 -13.62 -9.31
N ILE A 54 9.62 -12.68 -10.22
CA ILE A 54 8.86 -12.56 -11.47
C ILE A 54 9.80 -12.96 -12.61
N THR A 55 9.33 -13.87 -13.47
CA THR A 55 10.05 -14.30 -14.67
C THR A 55 9.21 -14.08 -15.92
N PHE A 56 9.85 -13.73 -17.02
CA PHE A 56 9.25 -13.69 -18.34
C PHE A 56 10.11 -14.51 -19.32
N GLN A 57 9.51 -15.54 -19.93
CA GLN A 57 10.21 -16.50 -20.81
C GLN A 57 11.46 -17.11 -20.13
N GLY A 58 11.35 -17.43 -18.83
CA GLY A 58 12.45 -17.97 -18.03
C GLY A 58 13.46 -16.95 -17.52
N ASN A 59 13.43 -15.70 -18.01
CA ASN A 59 14.33 -14.64 -17.56
C ASN A 59 13.75 -13.90 -16.36
N LYS A 60 14.53 -13.75 -15.29
CA LYS A 60 14.11 -12.99 -14.10
C LYS A 60 14.00 -11.50 -14.42
N LEU A 61 12.92 -10.86 -13.99
CA LEU A 61 12.77 -9.41 -14.02
C LEU A 61 13.52 -8.78 -12.83
N CYS A 62 14.85 -8.88 -12.87
CA CYS A 62 15.75 -8.34 -11.86
C CYS A 62 17.08 -7.94 -12.53
N GLY A 63 17.37 -6.64 -12.59
CA GLY A 63 18.52 -6.14 -13.32
C GLY A 63 18.38 -4.68 -13.76
N PRO A 64 19.42 -4.13 -14.42
CA PRO A 64 19.38 -2.79 -15.02
C PRO A 64 18.44 -2.72 -16.23
N ASP A 65 18.19 -3.84 -16.93
CA ASP A 65 17.27 -3.87 -18.07
C ASP A 65 15.81 -3.67 -17.66
N VAL A 66 15.46 -3.97 -16.40
CA VAL A 66 14.16 -3.66 -15.83
C VAL A 66 13.95 -2.13 -15.74
N GLY A 67 15.01 -1.37 -15.45
CA GLY A 67 14.96 0.10 -15.48
C GLY A 67 14.53 0.64 -16.85
N LYS A 68 15.03 0.06 -17.94
CA LYS A 68 14.65 0.42 -19.31
C LYS A 68 13.19 0.06 -19.62
N LEU A 69 12.69 -1.05 -19.08
CA LEU A 69 11.29 -1.46 -19.21
C LEU A 69 10.34 -0.51 -18.46
N LEU A 70 10.72 -0.07 -17.26
CA LEU A 70 9.91 0.85 -16.44
C LEU A 70 9.94 2.29 -16.94
N TYR A 71 11.03 2.69 -17.60
CA TYR A 71 11.27 4.04 -18.12
C TYR A 71 11.69 4.00 -19.60
N PRO A 72 10.77 3.66 -20.51
CA PRO A 72 11.10 3.43 -21.93
C PRO A 72 11.59 4.67 -22.66
N SER A 73 11.30 5.87 -22.13
CA SER A 73 11.77 7.14 -22.70
C SER A 73 13.29 7.32 -22.54
N GLY A 74 13.89 6.67 -21.54
CA GLY A 74 15.31 6.81 -21.19
C GLY A 74 15.72 8.20 -20.67
N LYS A 75 14.77 9.14 -20.52
CA LYS A 75 15.05 10.51 -20.07
C LYS A 75 15.32 10.59 -18.57
N GLU A 76 14.69 9.71 -17.81
CA GLU A 76 14.84 9.62 -16.37
C GLU A 76 16.15 8.90 -16.00
N THR A 77 16.89 9.45 -15.04
CA THR A 77 18.10 8.79 -14.49
C THR A 77 17.79 7.40 -13.94
N SER A 78 16.57 7.20 -13.44
CA SER A 78 16.04 5.91 -12.98
C SER A 78 16.00 4.84 -14.06
N ALA A 79 16.01 5.18 -15.35
CA ALA A 79 16.06 4.19 -16.44
C ALA A 79 17.32 3.31 -16.41
N ARG A 80 18.39 3.78 -15.75
CA ARG A 80 19.67 3.06 -15.57
C ARG A 80 19.79 2.37 -14.22
N ALA A 81 18.81 2.53 -13.34
CA ALA A 81 18.86 1.94 -12.01
C ALA A 81 18.61 0.43 -12.06
N PHE A 82 19.17 -0.26 -11.08
CA PHE A 82 18.96 -1.69 -10.90
C PHE A 82 17.65 -1.91 -10.15
N PHE A 83 16.70 -2.60 -10.78
CA PHE A 83 15.40 -2.92 -10.18
C PHE A 83 15.20 -4.43 -10.09
N CYS A 84 14.59 -4.88 -9.01
CA CYS A 84 14.09 -6.25 -8.88
C CYS A 84 12.65 -6.26 -8.39
N ALA A 85 11.94 -7.32 -8.77
CA ALA A 85 10.58 -7.54 -8.31
C ALA A 85 10.51 -7.55 -6.77
N GLY A 86 9.65 -6.69 -6.23
CA GLY A 86 9.12 -6.76 -4.88
C GLY A 86 7.81 -7.53 -4.88
N ASN A 87 6.90 -7.19 -3.97
CA ASN A 87 5.59 -7.86 -3.89
C ASN A 87 4.82 -7.75 -5.21
N ALA A 88 4.09 -8.81 -5.53
CA ALA A 88 3.23 -8.90 -6.71
C ALA A 88 1.83 -9.42 -6.34
N LYS A 89 0.86 -9.08 -7.18
CA LYS A 89 -0.52 -9.52 -7.09
C LYS A 89 -1.03 -9.90 -8.47
N ALA A 90 -1.47 -11.14 -8.61
CA ALA A 90 -2.21 -11.57 -9.79
C ALA A 90 -3.57 -10.87 -9.85
N LEU A 91 -3.94 -10.39 -11.02
CA LEU A 91 -5.23 -9.77 -11.30
C LEU A 91 -6.13 -10.79 -11.99
N GLU A 92 -7.44 -10.57 -11.90
CA GLU A 92 -8.44 -11.34 -12.64
C GLU A 92 -8.41 -11.09 -14.17
N THR A 93 -7.63 -10.11 -14.63
CA THR A 93 -7.56 -9.66 -16.03
C THR A 93 -6.37 -10.25 -16.79
N ASP A 94 -5.86 -11.42 -16.38
CA ASP A 94 -4.68 -12.05 -16.98
C ASP A 94 -3.44 -11.12 -17.00
N ALA A 95 -3.23 -10.46 -15.86
CA ALA A 95 -2.18 -9.49 -15.66
C ALA A 95 -1.71 -9.51 -14.20
N VAL A 96 -0.61 -8.81 -13.94
CA VAL A 96 0.01 -8.75 -12.60
C VAL A 96 0.29 -7.30 -12.23
N LEU A 97 -0.08 -6.88 -11.03
CA LEU A 97 0.51 -5.70 -10.39
C LEU A 97 1.78 -6.11 -9.66
N ALA A 98 2.87 -5.38 -9.88
CA ALA A 98 4.15 -5.67 -9.25
C ALA A 98 4.84 -4.38 -8.80
N TYR A 99 5.34 -4.41 -7.57
CA TYR A 99 6.32 -3.42 -7.13
C TYR A 99 7.70 -3.80 -7.66
N PHE A 100 8.48 -2.80 -8.05
CA PHE A 100 9.89 -2.93 -8.39
C PHE A 100 10.69 -2.05 -7.46
N ASN A 101 11.59 -2.68 -6.70
CA ASN A 101 12.41 -2.01 -5.71
C ASN A 101 13.82 -1.78 -6.26
N SER A 102 14.42 -0.66 -5.87
CA SER A 102 15.81 -0.32 -6.18
C SER A 102 16.49 0.25 -4.93
N SER A 103 17.79 0.02 -4.81
CA SER A 103 18.62 0.69 -3.80
C SER A 103 19.05 2.10 -4.21
N SER A 104 18.91 2.45 -5.50
CA SER A 104 19.38 3.72 -6.07
C SER A 104 18.27 4.56 -6.72
N ALA A 105 17.03 4.09 -6.68
CA ALA A 105 15.85 4.79 -7.18
C ALA A 105 14.62 4.50 -6.32
N ASN A 106 13.58 5.33 -6.45
CA ASN A 106 12.31 5.11 -5.76
C ASN A 106 11.66 3.82 -6.25
N ALA A 107 10.96 3.12 -5.36
CA ALA A 107 10.18 1.95 -5.73
C ALA A 107 9.03 2.34 -6.68
N VAL A 108 8.77 1.49 -7.66
CA VAL A 108 7.82 1.72 -8.75
C VAL A 108 6.72 0.68 -8.70
N LEU A 109 5.47 1.09 -8.90
CA LEU A 109 4.37 0.16 -9.15
C LEU A 109 4.12 0.06 -10.67
N ALA A 110 4.07 -1.16 -11.18
CA ALA A 110 3.80 -1.43 -12.59
C ALA A 110 2.73 -2.50 -12.77
N HIS A 111 2.00 -2.37 -13.88
CA HIS A 111 1.13 -3.39 -14.43
C HIS A 111 1.88 -4.17 -15.51
N LEU A 112 1.95 -5.49 -15.35
CA LEU A 112 2.59 -6.43 -16.24
C LEU A 112 1.52 -7.23 -16.97
N GLN A 113 1.59 -7.24 -18.29
CA GLN A 113 0.68 -8.03 -19.13
C GLN A 113 1.45 -8.53 -20.35
N VAL A 114 1.13 -9.73 -20.82
CA VAL A 114 1.68 -10.24 -22.08
C VAL A 114 0.67 -10.00 -23.18
N VAL A 115 1.06 -9.25 -24.21
CA VAL A 115 0.23 -8.93 -25.37
C VAL A 115 1.01 -9.30 -26.62
N ASP A 116 0.42 -10.13 -27.49
CA ASP A 116 1.05 -10.65 -28.71
C ASP A 116 2.42 -11.32 -28.45
N GLY A 117 2.54 -12.03 -27.33
CA GLY A 117 3.77 -12.71 -26.92
C GLY A 117 4.87 -11.78 -26.38
N ALA A 118 4.62 -10.47 -26.29
CA ALA A 118 5.55 -9.50 -25.73
C ALA A 118 5.11 -9.00 -24.35
N LEU A 119 6.06 -8.89 -23.42
CA LEU A 119 5.81 -8.29 -22.11
C LEU A 119 5.58 -6.78 -22.25
N ARG A 120 4.39 -6.34 -21.85
CA ARG A 120 4.03 -4.94 -21.67
C ARG A 120 4.16 -4.57 -20.20
N VAL A 121 5.00 -3.58 -19.93
CA VAL A 121 5.21 -3.02 -18.59
C VAL A 121 4.68 -1.60 -18.59
N ASN A 122 3.59 -1.38 -17.87
CA ASN A 122 2.97 -0.07 -17.75
C ASN A 122 3.19 0.43 -16.32
N ARG A 123 4.10 1.39 -16.14
CA ARG A 123 4.23 2.09 -14.86
C ARG A 123 2.94 2.83 -14.53
N LEU A 124 2.46 2.68 -13.30
CA LEU A 124 1.26 3.36 -12.82
C LEU A 124 1.66 4.62 -12.08
N ALA A 125 1.18 5.77 -12.57
CA ALA A 125 1.22 7.02 -11.81
C ALA A 125 0.16 6.96 -10.70
N LEU A 126 0.61 7.12 -9.46
CA LEU A 126 -0.22 7.14 -8.26
C LEU A 126 -0.71 8.55 -7.91
N SER A 127 -0.12 9.57 -8.51
CA SER A 127 -0.54 10.96 -8.35
C SER A 127 -0.40 11.71 -9.68
N ALA A 128 -1.29 12.67 -9.90
CA ALA A 128 -1.14 13.63 -11.00
C ALA A 128 -0.01 14.64 -10.73
N ASN A 129 0.38 14.81 -9.46
CA ASN A 129 1.55 15.59 -9.08
C ASN A 129 2.79 14.66 -9.07
N PRO A 130 3.77 14.88 -9.98
CA PRO A 130 4.98 14.06 -10.05
C PRO A 130 5.78 14.02 -8.74
N ASP A 131 5.78 15.10 -7.97
CA ASP A 131 6.50 15.17 -6.70
C ASP A 131 5.88 14.25 -5.65
N ARG A 132 4.59 13.92 -5.81
CA ARG A 132 3.80 13.05 -4.91
C ARG A 132 3.60 11.64 -5.45
N ASP A 133 4.24 11.30 -6.57
CA ASP A 133 4.16 10.00 -7.22
C ASP A 133 5.19 9.00 -6.66
N ARG A 134 5.09 8.69 -5.36
CA ARG A 134 5.94 7.67 -4.70
C ARG A 134 5.09 6.74 -3.85
N VAL A 135 5.44 5.46 -3.87
CA VAL A 135 4.78 4.42 -3.06
C VAL A 135 5.15 4.54 -1.58
N ASN A 136 4.21 4.27 -0.68
CA ASN A 136 4.47 4.04 0.74
C ASN A 136 4.49 2.54 1.02
N GLY A 137 5.69 1.99 1.15
CA GLY A 137 5.87 0.55 1.22
C GLY A 137 5.45 -0.15 -0.07
N THR A 138 5.34 -1.48 0.00
CA THR A 138 5.12 -2.34 -1.17
C THR A 138 3.98 -3.32 -0.94
N ARG A 139 3.01 -2.98 -0.09
CA ARG A 139 1.90 -3.86 0.26
C ARG A 139 0.67 -3.54 -0.59
N PHE A 140 0.08 -4.59 -1.16
CA PHE A 140 -1.25 -4.50 -1.76
C PHE A 140 -2.30 -4.70 -0.68
N GLU A 141 -3.20 -3.73 -0.56
CA GLU A 141 -4.27 -3.73 0.41
C GLU A 141 -5.62 -3.98 -0.27
N ALA A 142 -6.58 -4.47 0.51
CA ALA A 142 -7.95 -4.63 0.03
C ALA A 142 -8.60 -3.26 -0.21
N ALA A 143 -9.17 -3.08 -1.41
CA ALA A 143 -9.96 -1.90 -1.79
C ALA A 143 -11.43 -1.99 -1.36
N ARG A 144 -11.84 -3.12 -0.76
CA ARG A 144 -13.23 -3.43 -0.36
C ARG A 144 -14.25 -3.48 -1.51
N VAL A 145 -13.77 -3.47 -2.76
CA VAL A 145 -14.57 -3.63 -3.98
C VAL A 145 -13.89 -4.66 -4.89
N PRO A 146 -14.61 -5.66 -5.44
CA PRO A 146 -14.05 -6.59 -6.41
C PRO A 146 -13.49 -5.88 -7.64
N GLY A 147 -12.35 -6.35 -8.13
CA GLY A 147 -11.65 -5.75 -9.28
C GLY A 147 -10.92 -4.44 -9.00
N TRP A 148 -10.68 -4.16 -7.72
CA TRP A 148 -9.88 -3.03 -7.27
C TRP A 148 -8.81 -3.47 -6.26
N THR A 149 -7.66 -2.80 -6.32
CA THR A 149 -6.57 -2.94 -5.35
C THR A 149 -6.27 -1.60 -4.72
N ARG A 150 -6.03 -1.57 -3.40
CA ARG A 150 -5.63 -0.37 -2.68
C ARG A 150 -4.12 -0.37 -2.48
N VAL A 151 -3.52 0.79 -2.68
CA VAL A 151 -2.13 1.08 -2.34
C VAL A 151 -2.06 2.44 -1.65
N GLU A 152 -0.91 2.75 -1.05
CA GLU A 152 -0.69 4.02 -0.37
C GLU A 152 0.49 4.77 -1.00
N THR A 153 0.41 6.10 -1.06
CA THR A 153 1.55 6.95 -1.44
C THR A 153 2.35 7.34 -0.21
N ALA A 154 3.62 7.76 -0.41
CA ALA A 154 4.51 8.22 0.66
C ALA A 154 3.95 9.39 1.49
N TRP A 155 2.88 10.04 1.03
CA TRP A 155 2.15 11.10 1.72
C TRP A 155 0.89 10.59 2.45
N ASN A 156 0.79 9.28 2.71
CA ASN A 156 -0.38 8.65 3.34
C ASN A 156 -1.70 8.90 2.58
N GLU A 157 -1.63 9.01 1.26
CA GLU A 157 -2.81 9.07 0.40
C GLU A 157 -3.26 7.67 0.02
N THR A 158 -4.58 7.47 -0.01
CA THR A 158 -5.18 6.23 -0.51
C THR A 158 -5.32 6.31 -2.02
N VAL A 159 -4.76 5.34 -2.73
CA VAL A 159 -4.93 5.16 -4.17
C VAL A 159 -5.62 3.84 -4.43
N LEU A 160 -6.68 3.87 -5.24
CA LEU A 160 -7.37 2.67 -5.70
C LEU A 160 -7.04 2.42 -7.17
N ILE A 161 -6.69 1.18 -7.48
CA ILE A 161 -6.33 0.73 -8.83
C ILE A 161 -7.44 -0.17 -9.31
N ARG A 162 -8.22 0.30 -10.28
CA ARG A 162 -9.18 -0.52 -11.01
C ARG A 162 -8.42 -1.43 -11.96
N HIS A 163 -8.75 -2.71 -11.99
CA HIS A 163 -8.06 -3.68 -12.84
C HIS A 163 -8.55 -3.64 -14.30
N ALA A 164 -9.87 -3.45 -14.52
CA ALA A 164 -10.47 -3.34 -15.86
C ALA A 164 -11.54 -2.24 -15.98
N PRO A 165 -11.36 -1.22 -16.85
CA PRO A 165 -10.09 -0.84 -17.47
C PRO A 165 -9.07 -0.41 -16.40
N LEU A 166 -7.79 -0.61 -16.70
CA LEU A 166 -6.69 -0.25 -15.80
C LEU A 166 -6.68 1.26 -15.53
N LYS A 167 -6.93 1.65 -14.27
CA LYS A 167 -6.90 3.06 -13.86
C LYS A 167 -6.49 3.19 -12.40
N ALA A 168 -5.45 3.96 -12.13
CA ALA A 168 -5.11 4.41 -10.78
C ALA A 168 -5.92 5.67 -10.45
N LEU A 169 -6.55 5.68 -9.28
CA LEU A 169 -7.37 6.76 -8.77
C LEU A 169 -6.88 7.17 -7.38
N ASN A 170 -6.22 8.32 -7.29
CA ASN A 170 -5.81 8.89 -6.02
C ASN A 170 -7.00 9.57 -5.35
N LEU A 171 -7.40 9.07 -4.18
CA LEU A 171 -8.48 9.64 -3.37
C LEU A 171 -7.99 10.73 -2.40
N GLY A 172 -6.68 10.96 -2.35
CA GLY A 172 -6.01 11.90 -1.46
C GLY A 172 -5.80 11.33 -0.05
N ALA A 173 -5.55 12.23 0.90
CA ALA A 173 -5.20 11.88 2.28
C ALA A 173 -6.30 11.08 3.01
N GLY A 174 -5.85 10.11 3.81
CA GLY A 174 -6.69 9.32 4.70
C GLY A 174 -6.66 7.82 4.38
N LYS A 175 -7.14 7.03 5.33
CA LYS A 175 -7.25 5.57 5.28
C LYS A 175 -8.67 5.17 4.88
N LEU A 176 -8.78 4.17 4.01
CA LEU A 176 -10.07 3.65 3.55
C LEU A 176 -10.85 2.97 4.68
N LEU A 177 -12.02 3.51 4.98
CA LEU A 177 -13.00 2.88 5.86
C LEU A 177 -13.86 1.90 5.08
N ASP A 178 -14.42 2.38 3.97
CA ASP A 178 -15.42 1.64 3.21
C ASP A 178 -15.61 2.22 1.80
N VAL A 179 -16.21 1.42 0.91
CA VAL A 179 -16.75 1.88 -0.37
C VAL A 179 -18.21 1.43 -0.46
N ASP A 180 -19.11 2.40 -0.54
CA ASP A 180 -20.55 2.18 -0.60
C ASP A 180 -21.08 2.77 -1.91
N ALA A 181 -21.60 1.91 -2.79
CA ALA A 181 -21.91 2.24 -4.18
C ALA A 181 -20.73 2.93 -4.91
N ASP A 182 -20.83 4.23 -5.19
CA ASP A 182 -19.84 5.02 -5.93
C ASP A 182 -19.09 6.02 -5.02
N VAL A 183 -19.12 5.79 -3.70
CA VAL A 183 -18.49 6.68 -2.70
C VAL A 183 -17.51 5.92 -1.82
N ALA A 184 -16.25 6.35 -1.82
CA ALA A 184 -15.25 5.94 -0.85
C ALA A 184 -15.32 6.83 0.40
N TYR A 185 -15.34 6.21 1.57
CA TYR A 185 -15.26 6.87 2.86
C TYR A 185 -13.84 6.71 3.41
N LEU A 186 -13.21 7.83 3.74
CA LEU A 186 -11.86 7.88 4.29
C LEU A 186 -11.90 8.49 5.69
N ALA A 187 -11.02 8.00 6.56
CA ALA A 187 -10.68 8.67 7.80
C ALA A 187 -9.27 9.24 7.71
N ILE A 188 -9.07 10.49 8.14
CA ILE A 188 -7.76 11.07 8.41
C ILE A 188 -7.55 10.91 9.92
N PRO A 189 -6.72 9.95 10.37
CA PRO A 189 -6.43 9.80 11.78
C PRO A 189 -5.79 11.07 12.33
N PRO A 190 -6.07 11.45 13.59
CA PRO A 190 -5.37 12.56 14.20
C PRO A 190 -3.88 12.23 14.25
N GLY A 191 -3.03 13.17 13.85
CA GLY A 191 -1.61 12.91 13.71
C GLY A 191 -0.81 14.18 13.50
N ARG A 192 0.39 14.02 12.98
CA ARG A 192 1.25 15.13 12.57
C ARG A 192 1.38 15.10 11.05
N ASP A 193 0.77 16.08 10.39
CA ASP A 193 0.95 16.31 8.96
C ASP A 193 2.25 17.06 8.72
N VAL A 194 2.93 16.72 7.62
CA VAL A 194 4.15 17.40 7.17
C VAL A 194 3.74 18.51 6.21
N VAL A 195 3.82 19.75 6.66
CA VAL A 195 3.62 20.92 5.79
C VAL A 195 4.98 21.41 5.33
N VAL A 196 5.16 21.54 4.01
CA VAL A 196 6.34 22.16 3.41
C VAL A 196 6.27 23.66 3.70
N VAL A 197 7.14 24.13 4.59
CA VAL A 197 7.28 25.55 4.93
C VAL A 197 8.11 26.25 3.86
N GLN A 198 9.10 25.54 3.31
CA GLN A 198 9.93 26.03 2.20
C GLN A 198 10.20 24.88 1.23
N PRO A 199 9.85 25.01 -0.07
CA PRO A 199 10.13 23.97 -1.05
C PRO A 199 11.64 23.82 -1.24
N ALA A 200 12.06 22.64 -1.69
CA ALA A 200 13.45 22.44 -2.08
C ALA A 200 13.81 23.39 -3.24
N THR A 201 14.99 23.99 -3.16
CA THR A 201 15.47 24.94 -4.18
C THR A 201 16.92 24.67 -4.53
N GLN A 202 17.34 25.08 -5.73
CA GLN A 202 18.75 25.14 -6.09
C GLN A 202 19.22 26.58 -6.01
N ILE A 203 20.21 26.85 -5.18
CA ILE A 203 20.84 28.18 -5.06
C ILE A 203 22.28 28.11 -5.57
N LYS A 204 22.80 29.21 -6.11
CA LYS A 204 24.24 29.32 -6.37
C LYS A 204 24.93 29.82 -5.11
N ASP A 205 26.01 29.16 -4.70
CA ASP A 205 26.84 29.64 -3.60
C ASP A 205 27.69 30.85 -4.01
N ALA A 206 28.44 31.41 -3.05
CA ALA A 206 29.28 32.59 -3.26
C ALA A 206 30.38 32.40 -4.34
N HIS A 207 30.65 31.16 -4.77
CA HIS A 207 31.63 30.81 -5.79
C HIS A 207 30.96 30.37 -7.10
N GLY A 208 29.62 30.44 -7.19
CA GLY A 208 28.85 30.15 -8.41
C GLY A 208 28.44 28.69 -8.58
N TYR A 209 28.72 27.80 -7.62
CA TYR A 209 28.31 26.39 -7.68
C TYR A 209 26.85 26.21 -7.27
N LEU A 210 26.11 25.36 -7.99
CA LEU A 210 24.73 25.01 -7.64
C LEU A 210 24.71 24.11 -6.40
N GLN A 211 24.09 24.57 -5.33
CA GLN A 211 23.82 23.82 -4.12
C GLN A 211 22.31 23.51 -4.01
N TYR A 212 22.00 22.29 -3.60
CA TYR A 212 20.64 21.88 -3.28
C TYR A 212 20.31 22.28 -1.84
N VAL A 213 19.30 23.13 -1.70
CA VAL A 213 18.67 23.42 -0.41
C VAL A 213 17.50 22.47 -0.25
N PRO A 214 17.55 21.52 0.69
CA PRO A 214 16.44 20.60 0.93
C PRO A 214 15.19 21.36 1.40
N GLU A 215 14.04 20.73 1.21
CA GLU A 215 12.77 21.25 1.72
C GLU A 215 12.83 21.43 3.25
N VAL A 216 12.27 22.53 3.73
CA VAL A 216 12.00 22.73 5.16
C VAL A 216 10.57 22.32 5.40
N THR A 217 10.39 21.28 6.20
CA THR A 217 9.07 20.79 6.58
C THR A 217 8.79 21.07 8.05
N LYS A 218 7.52 21.30 8.37
CA LYS A 218 7.01 21.44 9.73
C LYS A 218 5.92 20.42 9.95
N PHE A 219 6.01 19.71 11.07
CA PHE A 219 4.93 18.89 11.57
C PHE A 219 3.84 19.77 12.18
N VAL A 220 2.63 19.73 11.64
CA VAL A 220 1.44 20.38 12.20
C VAL A 220 0.47 19.31 12.67
N ASP A 221 -0.25 19.56 13.76
CA ASP A 221 -1.26 18.62 14.21
C ASP A 221 -2.42 18.59 13.20
N ALA A 222 -2.66 17.43 12.60
CA ALA A 222 -3.78 17.18 11.72
C ALA A 222 -4.97 16.74 12.60
N PRO A 223 -6.07 17.51 12.64
CA PRO A 223 -7.26 17.08 13.35
C PRO A 223 -7.86 15.86 12.67
N LEU A 224 -8.58 15.06 13.46
CA LEU A 224 -9.39 13.98 12.93
C LEU A 224 -10.37 14.54 11.89
N ALA A 225 -10.43 13.93 10.71
CA ALA A 225 -11.43 14.26 9.72
C ALA A 225 -11.96 13.01 9.03
N PHE A 226 -13.18 13.10 8.51
CA PHE A 226 -13.75 12.11 7.60
C PHE A 226 -14.00 12.73 6.24
N ARG A 227 -13.82 11.95 5.19
CA ARG A 227 -14.03 12.39 3.81
C ARG A 227 -14.91 11.40 3.09
N ALA A 228 -15.78 11.90 2.23
CA ALA A 228 -16.52 11.14 1.26
C ALA A 228 -16.03 11.55 -0.13
N VAL A 229 -15.56 10.59 -0.92
CA VAL A 229 -14.91 10.82 -2.21
C VAL A 229 -15.61 10.00 -3.28
N ARG A 230 -15.89 10.60 -4.45
CA ARG A 230 -16.51 9.91 -5.57
C ARG A 230 -15.52 8.96 -6.25
N MET A 231 -15.93 7.73 -6.51
CA MET A 231 -15.09 6.69 -7.12
C MET A 231 -14.88 6.85 -8.64
N SER A 232 -15.68 7.66 -9.33
CA SER A 232 -15.50 7.90 -10.77
C SER A 232 -14.28 8.77 -11.11
N ASP A 233 -14.04 9.80 -10.29
CA ASP A 233 -13.09 10.89 -10.57
C ASP A 233 -12.20 11.28 -9.37
N GLY A 234 -12.42 10.70 -8.19
CA GLY A 234 -11.62 11.00 -7.00
C GLY A 234 -11.97 12.35 -6.36
N ARG A 235 -13.06 12.98 -6.79
CA ARG A 235 -13.49 14.28 -6.27
C ARG A 235 -14.08 14.13 -4.87
N GLU A 236 -13.61 14.97 -3.95
CA GLU A 236 -14.21 15.08 -2.62
C GLU A 236 -15.64 15.61 -2.74
N LEU A 237 -16.59 14.83 -2.22
CA LEU A 237 -18.01 15.18 -2.16
C LEU A 237 -18.31 15.98 -0.91
N ALA A 238 -17.81 15.51 0.23
CA ALA A 238 -18.01 16.15 1.52
C ALA A 238 -16.89 15.77 2.49
N ARG A 239 -16.67 16.65 3.47
CA ARG A 239 -15.71 16.48 4.54
C ARG A 239 -16.32 16.88 5.87
N LEU A 240 -15.95 16.14 6.91
CA LEU A 240 -16.31 16.41 8.29
C LEU A 240 -15.01 16.59 9.07
N ASP A 241 -14.68 17.82 9.42
CA ASP A 241 -13.55 18.12 10.32
C ASP A 241 -14.02 18.08 11.77
N VAL A 242 -13.36 17.24 12.58
CA VAL A 242 -13.62 17.15 14.01
C VAL A 242 -12.79 18.23 14.71
N LYS A 243 -13.46 19.29 15.16
CA LYS A 243 -12.81 20.45 15.78
C LYS A 243 -12.22 20.14 17.15
N ASP A 244 -12.82 19.19 17.87
CA ASP A 244 -12.33 18.78 19.17
C ASP A 244 -11.08 17.90 18.99
N THR A 245 -9.91 18.48 19.30
CA THR A 245 -8.61 17.81 19.19
C THR A 245 -8.42 16.72 20.24
N CYS A 246 -9.27 16.66 21.27
CA CYS A 246 -9.32 15.56 22.22
C CYS A 246 -10.04 14.33 21.70
N LEU A 247 -10.76 14.41 20.58
CA LEU A 247 -11.36 13.24 19.96
C LEU A 247 -10.35 12.47 19.09
N ALA A 248 -10.52 11.15 19.05
CA ALA A 248 -9.74 10.24 18.23
C ALA A 248 -10.64 9.25 17.49
N LEU A 249 -10.05 8.51 16.56
CA LEU A 249 -10.67 7.29 16.06
C LEU A 249 -10.51 6.19 17.13
N PRO A 250 -11.47 5.25 17.23
CA PRO A 250 -11.18 3.98 17.89
C PRO A 250 -10.00 3.30 17.18
N ALA A 251 -9.38 2.31 17.81
CA ALA A 251 -8.34 1.51 17.18
C ALA A 251 -8.93 0.69 16.01
N ILE A 252 -8.95 1.28 14.82
CA ILE A 252 -9.47 0.68 13.59
C ILE A 252 -8.35 -0.06 12.85
N GLU A 253 -8.62 -1.29 12.47
CA GLU A 253 -7.77 -2.06 11.59
C GLU A 253 -8.07 -1.74 10.11
N PHE A 254 -7.38 -0.72 9.56
CA PHE A 254 -7.62 -0.25 8.19
C PHE A 254 -7.11 -1.22 7.10
N ASN A 255 -6.08 -1.99 7.43
CA ASN A 255 -5.40 -2.89 6.51
C ASN A 255 -5.79 -4.32 6.86
N GLN A 256 -5.89 -5.20 5.86
CA GLN A 256 -6.19 -6.60 6.14
C GLN A 256 -5.07 -7.16 7.03
N PRO A 257 -5.35 -7.97 8.06
CA PRO A 257 -4.29 -8.62 8.84
C PRO A 257 -3.35 -9.43 7.93
N ASP A 258 -2.04 -9.33 8.15
CA ASP A 258 -1.09 -10.24 7.48
C ASP A 258 -0.86 -11.47 8.36
N PRO A 259 -1.21 -12.69 7.90
CA PRO A 259 -0.95 -13.90 8.66
C PRO A 259 0.54 -14.12 8.99
N LEU A 260 1.46 -13.55 8.20
CA LEU A 260 2.90 -13.65 8.46
C LEU A 260 3.40 -12.69 9.53
N TYR A 261 2.69 -11.59 9.74
CA TYR A 261 3.03 -10.54 10.68
C TYR A 261 1.79 -10.16 11.50
N PRO A 262 1.30 -11.07 12.36
CA PRO A 262 0.13 -10.81 13.17
C PRO A 262 0.41 -9.62 14.10
N SER A 263 -0.50 -8.64 14.11
CA SER A 263 -0.47 -7.57 15.10
C SER A 263 -0.68 -8.16 16.50
N SER A 264 0.13 -7.74 17.46
CA SER A 264 -0.06 -8.06 18.87
C SER A 264 -1.14 -7.20 19.54
N SER A 265 -1.55 -6.10 18.90
CA SER A 265 -2.56 -5.18 19.42
C SER A 265 -3.96 -5.61 18.95
N ARG A 266 -4.92 -5.67 19.88
CA ARG A 266 -6.33 -5.92 19.56
C ARG A 266 -6.98 -4.62 19.11
N PRO A 267 -7.56 -4.56 17.89
CA PRO A 267 -8.29 -3.39 17.46
C PRO A 267 -9.65 -3.31 18.17
N ASP A 268 -10.16 -2.09 18.35
CA ASP A 268 -11.54 -1.82 18.76
C ASP A 268 -12.51 -2.16 17.62
N VAL A 269 -12.06 -2.01 16.38
CA VAL A 269 -12.82 -2.33 15.16
C VAL A 269 -11.92 -3.15 14.23
N ALA A 270 -12.22 -4.45 14.11
CA ALA A 270 -11.51 -5.37 13.22
C ALA A 270 -11.73 -5.02 11.74
N PHE A 271 -10.82 -5.47 10.87
CA PHE A 271 -10.84 -5.13 9.45
C PHE A 271 -12.17 -5.40 8.74
N ASP A 272 -12.82 -6.52 9.05
CA ASP A 272 -14.10 -6.93 8.44
C ASP A 272 -15.30 -6.15 8.99
N ASP A 273 -15.18 -5.55 10.18
CA ASP A 273 -16.24 -4.77 10.84
C ASP A 273 -16.20 -3.28 10.47
N VAL A 274 -15.12 -2.81 9.85
CA VAL A 274 -14.95 -1.38 9.49
C VAL A 274 -16.09 -0.84 8.62
N PRO A 275 -16.59 -1.54 7.58
CA PRO A 275 -17.73 -1.08 6.78
C PRO A 275 -18.99 -0.86 7.63
N ALA A 276 -19.29 -1.81 8.52
CA ALA A 276 -20.45 -1.72 9.40
C ALA A 276 -20.29 -0.62 10.45
N TRP A 277 -19.08 -0.44 11.00
CA TRP A 277 -18.75 0.68 11.88
C TRP A 277 -18.92 2.02 11.16
N ARG A 278 -18.40 2.16 9.94
CA ARG A 278 -18.55 3.35 9.09
C ARG A 278 -20.02 3.66 8.86
N ALA A 279 -20.83 2.67 8.48
CA ALA A 279 -22.25 2.84 8.20
C ALA A 279 -23.04 3.29 9.44
N ARG A 280 -22.68 2.84 10.64
CA ARG A 280 -23.28 3.30 11.90
C ARG A 280 -22.76 4.65 12.37
N THR A 281 -21.55 5.04 11.97
CA THR A 281 -20.87 6.24 12.48
C THR A 281 -21.11 7.46 11.60
N LEU A 282 -21.08 7.29 10.28
CA LEU A 282 -21.14 8.38 9.32
C LEU A 282 -22.44 8.36 8.52
N GLN A 283 -22.94 9.55 8.22
CA GLN A 283 -24.04 9.74 7.29
C GLN A 283 -23.65 10.78 6.25
N LEU A 284 -23.68 10.36 4.98
CA LEU A 284 -23.61 11.25 3.84
C LEU A 284 -25.04 11.61 3.41
N SER A 285 -25.36 12.89 3.37
CA SER A 285 -26.61 13.40 2.79
C SER A 285 -26.29 14.14 1.49
N GLN A 286 -27.00 13.81 0.41
CA GLN A 286 -26.83 14.45 -0.89
C GLN A 286 -28.16 15.07 -1.31
N THR A 287 -28.22 16.39 -1.27
CA THR A 287 -29.32 17.19 -1.83
C THR A 287 -28.83 17.88 -3.09
N ALA A 288 -29.71 18.23 -4.03
CA ALA A 288 -29.34 18.78 -5.34
C ALA A 288 -28.17 19.80 -5.27
N GLY A 289 -26.99 19.38 -5.75
CA GLY A 289 -25.76 20.19 -5.79
C GLY A 289 -24.91 20.26 -4.51
N ARG A 290 -25.34 19.70 -3.37
CA ARG A 290 -24.62 19.73 -2.10
C ARG A 290 -24.59 18.37 -1.43
N ALA A 291 -23.40 17.90 -1.11
CA ALA A 291 -23.19 16.76 -0.23
C ALA A 291 -22.73 17.25 1.15
N THR A 292 -23.14 16.58 2.21
CA THR A 292 -22.72 16.89 3.58
C THR A 292 -22.49 15.59 4.33
N LEU A 293 -21.34 15.52 5.00
CA LEU A 293 -20.94 14.39 5.82
C LEU A 293 -21.07 14.78 7.30
N ARG A 294 -21.72 13.94 8.08
CA ARG A 294 -21.93 14.14 9.52
C ARG A 294 -21.78 12.83 10.28
N LEU A 295 -21.52 12.93 11.59
CA LEU A 295 -21.73 11.79 12.48
C LEU A 295 -23.22 11.45 12.53
N GLN A 296 -23.55 10.18 12.71
CA GLN A 296 -24.92 9.79 13.00
C GLN A 296 -25.38 10.31 14.36
N PRO A 297 -26.68 10.61 14.54
CA PRO A 297 -27.22 11.02 15.82
C PRO A 297 -26.89 10.02 16.94
N GLY A 298 -26.42 10.52 18.08
CA GLY A 298 -26.06 9.69 19.24
C GLY A 298 -24.70 9.00 19.16
N VAL A 299 -23.97 9.12 18.05
CA VAL A 299 -22.61 8.58 17.95
C VAL A 299 -21.59 9.55 18.55
N ALA A 300 -20.82 9.05 19.51
CA ALA A 300 -19.68 9.75 20.09
C ALA A 300 -18.38 9.06 19.69
N LEU A 301 -17.39 9.85 19.30
CA LEU A 301 -16.02 9.37 19.08
C LEU A 301 -15.29 9.24 20.42
N PRO A 302 -14.34 8.30 20.56
CA PRO A 302 -13.55 8.15 21.77
C PRO A 302 -12.68 9.39 22.02
N ALA A 303 -12.49 9.72 23.30
CA ALA A 303 -11.54 10.73 23.72
C ALA A 303 -10.12 10.13 23.80
N LYS A 304 -9.12 10.93 23.44
CA LYS A 304 -7.70 10.63 23.67
C LYS A 304 -7.44 10.53 25.16
N ALA A 305 -6.70 9.50 25.56
CA ALA A 305 -6.27 9.34 26.95
C ALA A 305 -5.54 10.61 27.42
N ASN A 306 -5.88 11.08 28.62
CA ASN A 306 -5.29 12.27 29.26
C ASN A 306 -5.47 13.60 28.52
N CYS A 307 -6.39 13.69 27.55
CA CYS A 307 -6.72 14.97 26.92
C CYS A 307 -7.74 15.73 27.77
N LYS A 308 -7.42 16.97 28.14
CA LYS A 308 -8.38 17.89 28.77
C LYS A 308 -8.93 18.81 27.68
N PRO A 309 -10.26 18.94 27.53
CA PRO A 309 -10.84 19.95 26.65
C PRO A 309 -10.29 21.32 27.07
N GLY A 310 -9.71 22.04 26.10
CA GLY A 310 -9.29 23.43 26.28
C GLY A 310 -10.44 24.40 26.12
#